data_AF-A0A443Q4P0-F1
#
_entry.id   AF-A0A443Q4P0-F1
#
_cell.length_a   1.000
_cell.length_b   1.000
_cell.length_c   1.000
_cell.angle_alpha   90.00
_cell.angle_beta   90.00
_cell.angle_gamma   90.00
#
_symmetry.space_group_name_H-M   'P 1'
#
loop_
_entity.id
_entity.type
_entity.pdbx_description
1 polymer ?
#
loop_
_entity_poly.entity_id
_entity_poly.type
_entity_poly.pdbx_seq_one_letter_code
_entity_poly.pdbx_strand_id
1 'polypeptide(L)'
;MNPQVNSLSGEAEMVGLRESIQQLLRSCWRYNKNLEEQAAQLHMLTGWSQIMEVSISRQMSFLENRSQILFEVLDASLSSSASPDCSLKMAIILTQVALTCMAKLKDGRFLCPGGVNSDNVTCLDIISVKQLPNGACHSILFKLVMAILRHETSEISRRCQYALLLSYFQYCRSMLDPDVPSSVLQYLLHGEHDGEEELDLQKIDEEQAELAQANFSILRKEVQAILDVDDVGFGIKELLVLKIFKILFPHLRSLKNLGFPRFEGTPARIPLRG
;
A
#
# COMPACT_ATOMS: atom_id res chain seq x y z
N MET A 1 -11.67 -56.83 48.56
CA MET A 1 -11.28 -55.54 47.92
C MET A 1 -9.87 -55.22 48.37
N ASN A 2 -8.92 -55.15 47.44
CA ASN A 2 -7.47 -55.14 47.72
C ASN A 2 -6.93 -53.69 47.74
N PRO A 3 -6.38 -53.19 48.87
CA PRO A 3 -5.94 -51.79 49.00
C PRO A 3 -4.71 -51.44 48.14
N GLN A 4 -3.91 -52.42 47.71
CA GLN A 4 -2.72 -52.19 46.88
C GLN A 4 -3.02 -51.84 45.42
N VAL A 5 -4.20 -52.21 44.90
CA VAL A 5 -4.60 -51.85 43.52
C VAL A 5 -5.01 -50.38 43.45
N ASN A 6 -5.61 -49.85 44.53
CA ASN A 6 -5.93 -48.43 44.65
C ASN A 6 -4.67 -47.56 44.80
N SER A 7 -3.61 -48.04 45.46
CA SER A 7 -2.36 -47.27 45.61
C SER A 7 -1.57 -47.16 44.31
N LEU A 8 -1.48 -48.26 43.52
CA LEU A 8 -0.83 -48.26 42.21
C LEU A 8 -1.61 -47.43 41.16
N SER A 9 -2.95 -47.44 41.22
CA SER A 9 -3.80 -46.57 40.40
C SER A 9 -3.57 -45.09 40.74
N GLY A 10 -3.50 -44.76 42.03
CA GLY A 10 -3.25 -43.40 42.50
C GLY A 10 -1.84 -42.87 42.17
N GLU A 11 -0.82 -43.72 42.15
CA GLU A 11 0.54 -43.34 41.73
C GLU A 11 0.63 -43.07 40.23
N ALA A 12 0.01 -43.90 39.40
CA ALA A 12 -0.07 -43.66 37.95
C ALA A 12 -0.85 -42.38 37.61
N GLU A 13 -1.95 -42.13 38.32
CA GLU A 13 -2.72 -40.89 38.21
C GLU A 13 -1.93 -39.66 38.68
N MET A 14 -1.16 -39.79 39.78
CA MET A 14 -0.25 -38.75 40.28
C MET A 14 0.86 -38.41 39.30
N VAL A 15 1.44 -39.41 38.64
CA VAL A 15 2.46 -39.21 37.59
C VAL A 15 1.84 -38.52 36.38
N GLY A 16 0.67 -38.97 35.91
CA GLY A 16 -0.05 -38.33 34.80
C GLY A 16 -0.47 -36.88 35.12
N LEU A 17 -0.89 -36.61 36.36
CA LEU A 17 -1.21 -35.25 36.82
C LEU A 17 0.05 -34.38 36.84
N ARG A 18 1.18 -34.89 37.33
CA ARG A 18 2.47 -34.18 37.33
C ARG A 18 2.91 -33.84 35.91
N GLU A 19 2.80 -34.78 34.97
CA GLU A 19 3.13 -34.55 33.56
C GLU A 19 2.21 -33.51 32.92
N SER A 20 0.92 -33.58 33.21
CA SER A 20 -0.08 -32.61 32.73
C SER A 20 0.22 -31.20 33.26
N ILE A 21 0.56 -31.06 34.55
CA ILE A 21 0.97 -29.79 35.15
C ILE A 21 2.26 -29.27 34.49
N GLN A 22 3.25 -30.13 34.25
CA GLN A 22 4.48 -29.73 33.57
C GLN A 22 4.24 -29.28 32.12
N GLN A 23 3.38 -29.99 31.38
CA GLN A 23 3.00 -29.59 30.03
C GLN A 23 2.26 -28.25 30.03
N LEU A 24 1.32 -28.06 30.96
CA LEU A 24 0.62 -26.79 31.13
C LEU A 24 1.59 -25.64 31.42
N LEU A 25 2.51 -25.81 32.37
CA LEU A 25 3.51 -24.79 32.71
C LEU A 25 4.40 -24.43 31.51
N ARG A 26 4.86 -25.43 30.74
CA ARG A 26 5.64 -25.18 29.51
C ARG A 26 4.83 -24.42 28.46
N SER A 27 3.55 -24.75 28.30
CA SER A 27 2.64 -24.07 27.38
C SER A 27 2.37 -22.62 27.81
N CYS A 28 2.10 -22.39 29.10
CA CYS A 28 1.92 -21.05 29.66
C CYS A 28 3.18 -20.19 29.54
N TRP A 29 4.36 -20.76 29.78
CA TRP A 29 5.63 -20.04 29.61
C TRP A 29 5.87 -19.65 28.14
N ARG A 30 5.67 -20.59 27.19
CA ARG A 30 5.80 -20.28 25.75
C ARG A 30 4.80 -19.20 25.32
N TYR A 31 3.56 -19.28 25.80
CA TYR A 31 2.54 -18.29 25.52
C TYR A 31 2.92 -16.90 26.04
N ASN A 32 3.34 -16.79 27.30
CA ASN A 32 3.77 -15.52 27.88
C ASN A 32 4.99 -14.93 27.14
N LYS A 33 5.98 -15.76 26.83
CA LYS A 33 7.15 -15.33 26.05
C LYS A 33 6.73 -14.76 24.69
N ASN A 34 5.82 -15.43 23.98
CA ASN A 34 5.32 -14.94 22.69
C ASN A 34 4.56 -13.60 22.84
N LEU A 35 3.78 -13.42 23.91
CA LEU A 35 3.10 -12.14 24.17
C LEU A 35 4.08 -11.01 24.46
N GLU A 36 5.11 -11.27 25.27
CA GLU A 36 6.16 -10.30 25.56
C GLU A 36 6.93 -9.90 24.30
N GLU A 37 7.27 -10.87 23.45
CA GLU A 37 7.94 -10.62 22.17
C GLU A 37 7.08 -9.79 21.22
N GLN A 38 5.79 -10.12 21.06
CA GLN A 38 4.86 -9.34 20.25
C GLN A 38 4.69 -7.91 20.77
N ALA A 39 4.65 -7.73 22.10
CA ALA A 39 4.56 -6.40 22.72
C ALA A 39 5.82 -5.57 22.45
N ALA A 40 7.00 -6.18 22.59
CA ALA A 40 8.28 -5.55 22.29
C ALA A 40 8.39 -5.15 20.81
N GLN A 41 8.05 -6.05 19.89
CA GLN A 41 8.02 -5.78 18.45
C GLN A 41 7.08 -4.63 18.12
N LEU A 42 5.87 -4.60 18.70
CA LEU A 42 4.90 -3.53 18.46
C LEU A 42 5.41 -2.18 18.98
N HIS A 43 6.04 -2.17 20.16
CA HIS A 43 6.61 -0.96 20.74
C HIS A 43 7.77 -0.42 19.89
N MET A 44 8.68 -1.30 19.46
CA MET A 44 9.78 -0.94 18.56
C MET A 44 9.26 -0.39 17.23
N LEU A 45 8.26 -1.05 16.63
CA LEU A 45 7.67 -0.62 15.37
C LEU A 45 6.96 0.74 15.51
N THR A 46 6.29 1.00 16.63
CA THR A 46 5.66 2.29 16.92
C THR A 46 6.71 3.39 16.99
N GLY A 47 7.81 3.17 17.73
CA GLY A 47 8.92 4.12 17.79
C GLY A 47 9.55 4.37 16.43
N TRP A 48 9.79 3.31 15.66
CA TRP A 48 10.29 3.41 14.28
C TRP A 48 9.35 4.22 13.38
N SER A 49 8.03 4.01 13.44
CA SER A 49 7.07 4.76 12.62
C SER A 49 7.07 6.26 12.92
N GLN A 50 7.26 6.64 14.18
CA GLN A 50 7.32 8.05 14.59
C GLN A 50 8.60 8.72 14.06
N ILE A 51 9.73 8.01 14.14
CA ILE A 51 11.00 8.47 13.55
C ILE A 51 10.79 8.67 12.04
N MET A 52 10.19 7.70 11.35
CA MET A 52 9.93 7.80 9.92
C MET A 52 9.03 8.99 9.57
N GLU A 53 7.96 9.22 10.32
CA GLU A 53 7.06 10.36 10.09
C GLU A 53 7.79 11.70 10.20
N VAL A 54 8.62 11.87 11.22
CA VAL A 54 9.42 13.09 11.42
C VAL A 54 10.47 13.24 10.32
N SER A 55 11.18 12.17 9.96
CA SER A 55 12.22 12.18 8.93
C SER A 55 11.64 12.51 7.55
N ILE A 56 10.54 11.86 7.15
CA ILE A 56 9.87 12.12 5.87
C ILE A 56 9.32 13.55 5.81
N SER A 57 8.77 14.05 6.92
CA SER A 57 8.16 15.37 6.96
C SER A 57 9.20 16.50 6.93
N ARG A 58 10.28 16.38 7.70
CA ARG A 58 11.20 17.50 7.99
C ARG A 58 12.59 17.38 7.40
N GLN A 59 13.10 16.16 7.17
CA GLN A 59 14.52 15.94 6.86
C GLN A 59 14.76 15.43 5.44
N MET A 60 13.72 14.98 4.75
CA MET A 60 13.88 14.36 3.43
C MET A 60 14.48 15.31 2.36
N SER A 61 14.41 16.63 2.57
CA SER A 61 15.07 17.61 1.68
C SER A 61 16.60 17.56 1.73
N PHE A 62 17.20 16.98 2.77
CA PHE A 62 18.65 16.90 2.92
C PHE A 62 19.25 15.62 2.32
N LEU A 63 18.41 14.71 1.83
CA LEU A 63 18.85 13.43 1.28
C LEU A 63 18.96 13.50 -0.25
N GLU A 64 19.94 12.79 -0.79
CA GLU A 64 20.04 12.44 -2.21
C GLU A 64 19.14 11.22 -2.50
N ASN A 65 18.77 11.00 -3.77
CA ASN A 65 17.96 9.85 -4.20
C ASN A 65 16.66 9.65 -3.40
N ARG A 66 15.97 10.76 -3.10
CA ARG A 66 14.84 10.79 -2.16
C ARG A 66 13.67 9.89 -2.59
N SER A 67 13.39 9.82 -3.90
CA SER A 67 12.34 8.95 -4.46
C SER A 67 12.67 7.48 -4.21
N GLN A 68 13.91 7.07 -4.44
CA GLN A 68 14.40 5.70 -4.20
C GLN A 68 14.30 5.33 -2.71
N ILE A 69 14.75 6.22 -1.80
CA ILE A 69 14.64 5.99 -0.35
C ILE A 69 13.18 5.82 0.07
N LEU A 70 12.29 6.69 -0.42
CA LEU A 70 10.85 6.58 -0.14
C LEU A 70 10.26 5.28 -0.69
N PHE A 71 10.70 4.84 -1.87
CA PHE A 71 10.30 3.56 -2.43
C PHE A 71 10.77 2.39 -1.57
N GLU A 72 12.03 2.37 -1.13
CA GLU A 72 12.55 1.29 -0.29
C GLU A 72 11.80 1.17 1.04
N VAL A 73 11.50 2.30 1.68
CA VAL A 73 10.70 2.32 2.91
C VAL A 73 9.27 1.84 2.63
N LEU A 74 8.66 2.30 1.55
CA LEU A 74 7.32 1.88 1.13
C LEU A 74 7.26 0.38 0.84
N ASP A 75 8.22 -0.12 0.07
CA ASP A 75 8.33 -1.51 -0.35
C ASP A 75 8.56 -2.44 0.85
N ALA A 76 9.46 -2.06 1.76
CA ALA A 76 9.69 -2.78 3.01
C ALA A 76 8.44 -2.78 3.92
N SER A 77 7.73 -1.65 3.99
CA SER A 77 6.51 -1.54 4.80
C SER A 77 5.38 -2.43 4.26
N LEU A 78 5.19 -2.46 2.94
CA LEU A 78 4.21 -3.31 2.28
C LEU A 78 4.57 -4.80 2.38
N SER A 79 5.85 -5.13 2.22
CA SER A 79 6.31 -6.52 2.35
C SER A 79 6.13 -7.02 3.79
N SER A 80 6.46 -6.18 4.76
CA SER A 80 6.32 -6.51 6.19
C SER A 80 4.86 -6.61 6.61
N SER A 81 3.96 -5.79 6.06
CA SER A 81 2.52 -5.84 6.39
C SER A 81 1.83 -7.07 5.82
N ALA A 82 2.35 -7.63 4.72
CA ALA A 82 1.90 -8.88 4.13
C ALA A 82 2.46 -10.15 4.83
N SER A 83 3.43 -10.00 5.74
CA SER A 83 4.05 -11.13 6.44
C SER A 83 3.04 -11.88 7.33
N PRO A 84 3.09 -13.23 7.42
CA PRO A 84 2.23 -14.02 8.31
C PRO A 84 2.45 -13.69 9.79
N ASP A 85 3.65 -13.27 10.17
CA ASP A 85 3.98 -12.90 11.56
C ASP A 85 3.49 -11.47 11.90
N CYS A 86 2.98 -10.73 10.92
CA CYS A 86 2.53 -9.36 11.10
C CYS A 86 1.12 -9.30 11.70
N SER A 87 1.05 -8.96 12.99
CA SER A 87 -0.21 -8.70 13.68
C SER A 87 -1.00 -7.56 13.01
N LEU A 88 -2.33 -7.55 13.17
CA LEU A 88 -3.20 -6.48 12.66
C LEU A 88 -2.74 -5.07 13.08
N LYS A 89 -2.28 -4.92 14.34
CA LYS A 89 -1.80 -3.63 14.85
C LYS A 89 -0.52 -3.19 14.13
N MET A 90 0.42 -4.11 13.92
CA MET A 90 1.65 -3.84 13.19
C MET A 90 1.35 -3.48 11.72
N ALA A 91 0.44 -4.23 11.08
CA ALA A 91 0.03 -3.98 9.70
C ALA A 91 -0.57 -2.58 9.53
N ILE A 92 -1.38 -2.09 10.48
CA ILE A 92 -1.92 -0.73 10.47
C ILE A 92 -0.79 0.31 10.53
N ILE A 93 0.18 0.14 11.43
CA ILE A 93 1.31 1.07 11.57
C ILE A 93 2.15 1.10 10.29
N LEU A 94 2.45 -0.07 9.72
CA LEU A 94 3.21 -0.18 8.45
C LEU A 94 2.44 0.46 7.28
N THR A 95 1.12 0.25 7.21
CA THR A 95 0.28 0.88 6.19
C THR A 95 0.24 2.40 6.35
N GLN A 96 0.29 2.92 7.58
CA GLN A 96 0.37 4.35 7.84
C GLN A 96 1.70 4.94 7.36
N VAL A 97 2.82 4.26 7.62
CA VAL A 97 4.13 4.68 7.10
C VAL A 97 4.13 4.67 5.57
N ALA A 98 3.57 3.63 4.94
CA ALA A 98 3.40 3.54 3.50
C ALA A 98 2.55 4.70 2.92
N LEU A 99 1.47 5.08 3.61
CA LEU A 99 0.65 6.27 3.27
C LEU A 99 1.47 7.55 3.31
N THR A 100 2.27 7.75 4.36
CA THR A 100 3.15 8.92 4.49
C THR A 100 4.19 8.96 3.37
N CYS A 101 4.78 7.81 3.01
CA CYS A 101 5.71 7.73 1.88
C CYS A 101 5.05 8.11 0.56
N MET A 102 3.87 7.54 0.28
CA MET A 102 3.12 7.84 -0.95
C MET A 102 2.66 9.30 -1.00
N ALA A 103 2.23 9.87 0.12
CA ALA A 103 1.87 11.28 0.20
C ALA A 103 3.07 12.18 -0.09
N LYS A 104 4.27 11.82 0.38
CA LYS A 104 5.49 12.57 0.11
C LYS A 104 5.94 12.45 -1.35
N LEU A 105 5.86 11.26 -1.94
CA LEU A 105 6.13 11.03 -3.36
C LEU A 105 5.24 11.87 -4.28
N LYS A 106 4.03 12.20 -3.82
CA LYS A 106 3.06 13.05 -4.55
C LYS A 106 3.27 14.55 -4.36
N ASP A 107 4.06 14.99 -3.39
CA ASP A 107 4.20 16.42 -3.10
C ASP A 107 5.07 17.08 -4.19
N GLY A 108 4.48 17.92 -5.04
CA GLY A 108 5.23 18.62 -6.10
C GLY A 108 6.39 19.48 -5.56
N ARG A 109 6.28 19.99 -4.32
CA ARG A 109 7.36 20.76 -3.66
C ARG A 109 8.51 19.88 -3.18
N PHE A 110 8.28 18.57 -3.07
CA PHE A 110 9.32 17.59 -2.79
C PHE A 110 10.13 17.25 -4.05
N LEU A 111 9.50 17.34 -5.22
CA LEU A 111 10.12 17.12 -6.53
C LEU A 111 10.91 18.34 -7.04
N CYS A 112 10.57 19.56 -6.63
CA CYS A 112 11.37 20.77 -6.94
C CYS A 112 12.17 21.25 -5.72
N PRO A 113 13.51 21.10 -5.69
CA PRO A 113 14.32 21.76 -4.68
C PRO A 113 14.36 23.25 -5.02
N GLY A 114 13.54 24.06 -4.35
CA GLY A 114 13.77 25.50 -4.32
C GLY A 114 15.11 25.75 -3.62
N GLY A 115 16.15 26.05 -4.40
CA GLY A 115 17.52 26.16 -3.88
C GLY A 115 18.49 26.75 -4.89
N VAL A 116 18.42 28.08 -5.03
CA VAL A 116 19.54 29.02 -5.27
C VAL A 116 20.54 28.64 -6.38
N ASN A 117 20.46 29.37 -7.49
CA ASN A 117 21.32 29.34 -8.70
C ASN A 117 21.02 28.18 -9.66
N SER A 118 20.12 28.42 -10.60
CA SER A 118 19.95 27.51 -11.72
C SER A 118 19.54 28.27 -12.97
N ASP A 119 20.53 28.76 -13.69
CA ASP A 119 20.35 29.19 -15.08
C ASP A 119 20.42 27.99 -16.05
N ASN A 120 20.58 26.74 -15.54
CA ASN A 120 20.89 25.56 -16.36
C ASN A 120 20.11 24.27 -16.04
N VAL A 121 19.11 24.25 -15.14
CA VAL A 121 18.29 23.03 -14.91
C VAL A 121 17.04 23.10 -15.78
N THR A 122 17.02 22.29 -16.82
CA THR A 122 15.89 22.09 -17.73
C THR A 122 14.71 21.42 -17.01
N CYS A 123 13.47 21.80 -17.34
CA CYS A 123 12.26 21.16 -16.80
C CYS A 123 12.27 19.64 -17.04
N LEU A 124 12.91 19.19 -18.13
CA LEU A 124 13.12 17.79 -18.47
C LEU A 124 13.94 17.03 -17.42
N ASP A 125 15.05 17.60 -16.91
CA ASP A 125 15.83 16.98 -15.82
C ASP A 125 15.04 16.87 -14.52
N ILE A 126 14.08 17.75 -14.30
CA ILE A 126 13.20 17.71 -13.13
C ILE A 126 12.16 16.58 -13.28
N ILE A 127 11.73 16.30 -14.52
CA ILE A 127 10.72 15.29 -14.85
C ILE A 127 11.35 13.89 -14.99
N SER A 128 12.51 13.75 -15.64
CA SER A 128 13.16 12.45 -15.91
C SER A 128 13.92 11.88 -14.71
N VAL A 129 14.49 12.73 -13.84
CA VAL A 129 15.38 12.28 -12.74
C VAL A 129 14.63 11.88 -11.46
N LYS A 130 13.31 12.12 -11.35
CA LYS A 130 12.60 12.09 -10.04
C LYS A 130 11.38 11.17 -9.94
N GLN A 131 11.05 10.45 -11.01
CA GLN A 131 9.94 9.50 -11.01
C GLN A 131 10.40 8.11 -10.55
N LEU A 132 9.49 7.35 -9.92
CA LEU A 132 9.78 5.94 -9.66
C LEU A 132 9.77 5.17 -10.97
N PRO A 133 10.71 4.22 -11.18
CA PRO A 133 10.69 3.39 -12.37
C PRO A 133 9.41 2.55 -12.40
N ASN A 134 8.88 2.27 -13.59
CA ASN A 134 7.65 1.49 -13.76
C ASN A 134 7.69 0.15 -13.01
N GLY A 135 8.85 -0.51 -12.95
CA GLY A 135 9.03 -1.73 -12.15
C GLY A 135 8.75 -1.54 -10.65
N ALA A 136 9.16 -0.41 -10.07
CA ALA A 136 8.85 -0.06 -8.68
C ALA A 136 7.36 0.20 -8.48
N CYS A 137 6.72 0.93 -9.41
CA CYS A 137 5.27 1.16 -9.40
C CYS A 137 4.49 -0.17 -9.44
N HIS A 138 4.87 -1.09 -10.33
CA HIS A 138 4.28 -2.42 -10.41
C HIS A 138 4.47 -3.23 -9.11
N SER A 139 5.66 -3.19 -8.51
CA SER A 139 5.92 -3.83 -7.20
C SER A 139 4.96 -3.31 -6.13
N ILE A 140 4.81 -1.98 -6.04
CA ILE A 140 3.89 -1.33 -5.10
C ILE A 140 2.46 -1.80 -5.33
N LEU A 141 1.94 -1.72 -6.56
CA LEU A 141 0.56 -2.11 -6.86
C LEU A 141 0.30 -3.58 -6.51
N PHE A 142 1.20 -4.47 -6.89
CA PHE A 142 1.06 -5.89 -6.61
C PHE A 142 0.99 -6.15 -5.11
N LYS A 143 1.91 -5.59 -4.32
CA LYS A 143 1.93 -5.75 -2.87
C LYS A 143 0.71 -5.13 -2.19
N LEU A 144 0.19 -4.01 -2.71
CA LEU A 144 -1.05 -3.40 -2.22
C LEU A 144 -2.27 -4.29 -2.44
N VAL A 145 -2.40 -4.85 -3.64
CA VAL A 145 -3.50 -5.77 -3.95
C VAL A 145 -3.42 -6.99 -3.03
N MET A 146 -2.24 -7.60 -2.88
CA MET A 146 -2.06 -8.74 -1.98
C MET A 146 -2.39 -8.40 -0.52
N ALA A 147 -2.02 -7.20 -0.06
CA ALA A 147 -2.37 -6.73 1.29
C ALA A 147 -3.89 -6.59 1.48
N ILE A 148 -4.61 -6.09 0.47
CA ILE A 148 -6.07 -5.95 0.48
C ILE A 148 -6.78 -7.32 0.51
N LEU A 149 -6.25 -8.29 -0.24
CA LEU A 149 -6.84 -9.62 -0.36
C LEU A 149 -6.54 -10.54 0.84
N ARG A 150 -5.78 -10.07 1.84
CA ARG A 150 -5.45 -10.83 3.04
C ARG A 150 -6.71 -11.09 3.89
N HIS A 151 -6.99 -12.38 4.15
CA HIS A 151 -8.19 -12.87 4.85
C HIS A 151 -8.37 -12.36 6.28
N GLU A 152 -7.29 -11.90 6.93
CA GLU A 152 -7.30 -11.37 8.29
C GLU A 152 -6.91 -9.89 8.28
N THR A 153 -7.91 -9.03 8.05
CA THR A 153 -7.77 -7.57 8.04
C THR A 153 -8.94 -6.92 8.78
N SER A 154 -8.66 -5.92 9.62
CA SER A 154 -9.70 -5.14 10.29
C SER A 154 -10.28 -4.08 9.34
N GLU A 155 -11.49 -3.59 9.62
CA GLU A 155 -12.10 -2.51 8.83
C GLU A 155 -11.18 -1.26 8.73
N ILE A 156 -10.49 -0.91 9.84
CA ILE A 156 -9.52 0.18 9.87
C ILE A 156 -8.35 -0.10 8.92
N SER A 157 -7.77 -1.30 8.99
CA SER A 157 -6.68 -1.71 8.11
C SER A 157 -7.09 -1.64 6.64
N ARG A 158 -8.29 -2.11 6.30
CA ARG A 158 -8.82 -2.03 4.93
C ARG A 158 -9.03 -0.60 4.45
N ARG A 159 -9.58 0.28 5.29
CA ARG A 159 -9.70 1.71 4.95
C ARG A 159 -8.33 2.33 4.64
N CYS A 160 -7.30 2.02 5.43
CA CYS A 160 -5.94 2.48 5.19
C CYS A 160 -5.37 1.91 3.88
N GLN A 161 -5.56 0.63 3.60
CA GLN A 161 -5.10 -0.01 2.35
C GLN A 161 -5.79 0.57 1.11
N TYR A 162 -7.11 0.82 1.18
CA TYR A 162 -7.84 1.48 0.10
C TYR A 162 -7.41 2.93 -0.09
N ALA A 163 -7.19 3.67 0.99
CA ALA A 163 -6.64 5.03 0.91
C ALA A 163 -5.24 5.02 0.25
N LEU A 164 -4.42 4.01 0.56
CA LEU A 164 -3.09 3.85 -0.02
C LEU A 164 -3.15 3.48 -1.50
N LEU A 165 -4.07 2.58 -1.89
CA LEU A 165 -4.33 2.24 -3.29
C LEU A 165 -4.78 3.48 -4.08
N LEU A 166 -5.71 4.27 -3.53
CA LEU A 166 -6.13 5.52 -4.16
C LEU A 166 -4.96 6.50 -4.28
N SER A 167 -4.13 6.62 -3.23
CA SER A 167 -2.96 7.48 -3.26
C SER A 167 -1.95 7.04 -4.31
N TYR A 168 -1.72 5.74 -4.49
CA TYR A 168 -0.89 5.18 -5.57
C TYR A 168 -1.41 5.59 -6.95
N PHE A 169 -2.70 5.39 -7.23
CA PHE A 169 -3.25 5.78 -8.53
C PHE A 169 -3.21 7.30 -8.76
N GLN A 170 -3.40 8.09 -7.70
CA GLN A 170 -3.22 9.54 -7.76
C GLN A 170 -1.76 9.92 -8.04
N TYR A 171 -0.78 9.18 -7.50
CA TYR A 171 0.64 9.38 -7.80
C TYR A 171 0.93 9.11 -9.28
N CYS A 172 0.52 7.95 -9.80
CA CYS A 172 0.67 7.63 -11.22
C CYS A 172 -0.02 8.68 -12.11
N ARG A 173 -1.18 9.21 -11.69
CA ARG A 173 -1.84 10.30 -12.42
C ARG A 173 -1.16 11.66 -12.29
N SER A 174 -0.56 12.00 -11.16
CA SER A 174 0.21 13.25 -11.06
C SER A 174 1.46 13.23 -11.95
N MET A 175 1.91 12.05 -12.39
CA MET A 175 2.90 11.93 -13.48
C MET A 175 2.29 12.24 -14.86
N LEU A 176 0.97 12.11 -14.98
CA LEU A 176 0.15 12.27 -16.18
C LEU A 176 -0.58 13.64 -16.23
N ASP A 177 -0.10 14.71 -15.58
CA ASP A 177 -0.88 15.96 -15.47
C ASP A 177 -1.38 16.44 -16.85
N PRO A 178 -2.70 16.32 -17.14
CA PRO A 178 -3.25 16.63 -18.45
C PRO A 178 -3.44 18.14 -18.67
N ASP A 179 -3.23 18.96 -17.64
CA ASP A 179 -3.39 20.41 -17.72
C ASP A 179 -2.15 21.13 -18.27
N VAL A 180 -1.04 20.41 -18.47
CA VAL A 180 0.12 20.91 -19.24
C VAL A 180 0.32 20.02 -20.46
N PRO A 181 -0.29 20.36 -21.60
CA PRO A 181 -0.08 19.65 -22.86
C PRO A 181 1.42 19.51 -23.15
N SER A 182 1.85 18.36 -23.67
CA SER A 182 3.23 18.17 -24.14
C SER A 182 3.67 19.27 -25.11
N SER A 183 2.72 19.86 -25.85
CA SER A 183 2.93 21.03 -26.71
C SER A 183 3.27 22.33 -25.96
N VAL A 184 2.81 22.52 -24.73
CA VAL A 184 3.16 23.66 -23.87
C VAL A 184 4.55 23.45 -23.25
N LEU A 185 4.90 22.22 -22.86
CA LEU A 185 6.27 21.88 -22.45
C LEU A 185 7.25 22.04 -23.63
N GLN A 186 6.91 21.53 -24.82
CA GLN A 186 7.67 21.72 -26.05
C GLN A 186 7.84 23.20 -26.42
N TYR A 187 6.80 24.02 -26.22
CA TYR A 187 6.85 25.46 -26.47
C TYR A 187 7.72 26.22 -25.45
N LEU A 188 7.71 25.80 -24.19
CA LEU A 188 8.53 26.40 -23.12
C LEU A 188 10.00 25.96 -23.20
N LEU A 189 10.27 24.77 -23.75
CA LEU A 189 11.61 24.22 -23.98
C LEU A 189 12.24 24.67 -25.31
N HIS A 190 11.50 25.37 -26.17
CA HIS A 190 11.95 25.83 -27.50
C HIS A 190 13.01 26.97 -27.48
N GLY A 191 13.76 27.10 -26.38
CA GLY A 191 14.99 27.90 -26.35
C GLY A 191 16.14 27.14 -27.00
N GLU A 192 16.18 27.11 -28.34
CA GLU A 192 17.35 26.78 -29.17
C GLU A 192 18.18 25.51 -28.82
N HIS A 193 17.58 24.43 -28.29
CA HIS A 193 18.34 23.18 -28.03
C HIS A 193 17.71 21.91 -28.62
N ASP A 194 18.62 20.97 -28.89
CA ASP A 194 18.64 19.81 -29.80
C ASP A 194 17.46 18.82 -29.77
N GLY A 195 17.28 18.07 -30.87
CA GLY A 195 16.21 17.07 -31.07
C GLY A 195 16.27 15.83 -30.15
N GLU A 196 17.23 15.76 -29.24
CA GLU A 196 17.35 14.72 -28.21
C GLU A 196 16.30 14.89 -27.09
N GLU A 197 15.96 16.14 -26.72
CA GLU A 197 14.95 16.43 -25.68
C GLU A 197 13.52 16.03 -26.10
N GLU A 198 13.22 16.11 -27.40
CA GLU A 198 11.93 15.69 -27.95
C GLU A 198 11.75 14.16 -27.93
N LEU A 199 12.84 13.41 -28.15
CA LEU A 199 12.88 11.96 -28.06
C LEU A 199 12.69 11.47 -26.61
N ASP A 200 13.26 12.17 -25.64
CA ASP A 200 13.09 11.85 -24.22
C ASP A 200 11.67 12.10 -23.72
N LEU A 201 11.00 13.16 -24.18
CA LEU A 201 9.59 13.41 -23.87
C LEU A 201 8.66 12.34 -24.44
N GLN A 202 8.89 11.91 -25.68
CA GLN A 202 8.10 10.85 -26.31
C GLN A 202 8.27 9.52 -25.59
N LYS A 203 9.49 9.20 -25.17
CA LYS A 203 9.80 8.00 -24.38
C LYS A 203 9.10 8.01 -23.02
N ILE A 204 9.06 9.16 -22.33
CA ILE A 204 8.34 9.32 -21.07
C ILE A 204 6.84 9.08 -21.27
N ASP A 205 6.25 9.62 -22.35
CA ASP A 205 4.83 9.41 -22.65
C ASP A 205 4.50 7.93 -22.94
N GLU A 206 5.37 7.23 -23.68
CA GLU A 206 5.27 5.78 -23.90
C GLU A 206 5.35 4.99 -22.59
N GLU A 207 6.37 5.24 -21.75
CA GLU A 207 6.53 4.57 -20.46
C GLU A 207 5.32 4.82 -19.53
N GLN A 208 4.73 6.01 -19.59
CA GLN A 208 3.54 6.36 -18.82
C GLN A 208 2.29 5.65 -19.34
N ALA A 209 2.11 5.56 -20.67
CA ALA A 209 1.01 4.82 -21.28
C ALA A 209 1.10 3.32 -20.94
N GLU A 210 2.30 2.74 -20.98
CA GLU A 210 2.56 1.36 -20.57
C GLU A 210 2.19 1.13 -19.10
N LEU A 211 2.61 2.03 -18.20
CA LEU A 211 2.29 1.94 -16.78
C LEU A 211 0.77 1.99 -16.55
N ALA A 212 0.06 2.89 -17.23
CA ALA A 212 -1.39 3.00 -17.13
C ALA A 212 -2.09 1.72 -17.62
N GLN A 213 -1.63 1.16 -18.74
CA GLN A 213 -2.16 -0.09 -19.29
C GLN A 213 -1.90 -1.29 -18.37
N ALA A 214 -0.70 -1.41 -17.81
CA ALA A 214 -0.34 -2.47 -16.89
C ALA A 214 -1.14 -2.38 -15.58
N ASN A 215 -1.24 -1.18 -15.01
CA ASN A 215 -2.07 -0.88 -13.85
C ASN A 215 -3.54 -1.28 -14.07
N PHE A 216 -4.10 -0.95 -15.23
CA PHE A 216 -5.45 -1.37 -15.61
C PHE A 216 -5.58 -2.89 -15.71
N SER A 217 -4.63 -3.57 -16.35
CA SER A 217 -4.65 -5.03 -16.51
C SER A 217 -4.66 -5.75 -15.16
N ILE A 218 -3.80 -5.32 -14.23
CA ILE A 218 -3.73 -5.85 -12.86
C ILE A 218 -5.05 -5.61 -12.14
N LEU A 219 -5.55 -4.36 -12.15
CA LEU A 219 -6.79 -4.03 -11.45
C LEU A 219 -7.98 -4.81 -12.05
N ARG A 220 -8.07 -4.92 -13.38
CA ARG A 220 -9.15 -5.65 -14.05
C ARG A 220 -9.18 -7.13 -13.64
N LYS A 221 -8.01 -7.74 -13.45
CA LYS A 221 -7.91 -9.14 -13.00
C LYS A 221 -8.36 -9.31 -11.55
N GLU A 222 -7.99 -8.38 -10.68
CA GLU A 222 -8.13 -8.54 -9.23
C GLU A 222 -9.37 -7.82 -8.64
N VAL A 223 -10.03 -6.95 -9.40
CA VAL A 223 -11.16 -6.11 -8.93
C VAL A 223 -12.32 -6.93 -8.38
N GLN A 224 -12.63 -8.08 -8.98
CA GLN A 224 -13.70 -8.93 -8.45
C GLN A 224 -13.34 -9.45 -7.06
N ALA A 225 -12.11 -9.96 -6.89
CA ALA A 225 -11.62 -10.39 -5.59
C ALA A 225 -11.60 -9.23 -4.56
N ILE A 226 -11.22 -8.02 -4.98
CA ILE A 226 -11.23 -6.82 -4.13
C ILE A 226 -12.67 -6.44 -3.70
N LEU A 227 -13.65 -6.57 -4.59
CA LEU A 227 -15.06 -6.32 -4.30
C LEU A 227 -15.68 -7.40 -3.39
N ASP A 228 -15.15 -8.61 -3.47
CA ASP A 228 -15.62 -9.78 -2.71
C ASP A 228 -15.09 -9.84 -1.27
N VAL A 229 -14.13 -8.99 -0.89
CA VAL A 229 -13.59 -9.00 0.49
C VAL A 229 -14.64 -8.47 1.48
N ASP A 230 -15.30 -9.34 2.25
CA ASP A 230 -16.36 -8.98 3.21
C ASP A 230 -15.80 -8.18 4.41
N ASP A 231 -16.18 -6.90 4.59
CA ASP A 231 -16.09 -6.12 5.86
C ASP A 231 -16.19 -4.60 5.66
N VAL A 232 -15.88 -4.06 4.48
CA VAL A 232 -16.07 -2.63 4.22
C VAL A 232 -17.43 -2.43 3.59
N GLY A 233 -18.25 -1.55 4.18
CA GLY A 233 -19.58 -1.20 3.69
C GLY A 233 -19.60 -1.08 2.17
N PHE A 234 -20.47 -1.85 1.53
CA PHE A 234 -20.56 -2.08 0.09
C PHE A 234 -20.31 -0.81 -0.77
N GLY A 235 -20.85 0.34 -0.34
CA GLY A 235 -20.69 1.61 -1.05
C GLY A 235 -19.28 2.21 -1.09
N ILE A 236 -18.41 1.95 -0.10
CA ILE A 236 -17.05 2.52 -0.08
C ILE A 236 -16.16 1.83 -1.12
N LYS A 237 -16.29 0.51 -1.28
CA LYS A 237 -15.48 -0.25 -2.25
C LYS A 237 -15.82 0.13 -3.68
N GLU A 238 -17.11 0.19 -4.02
CA GLU A 238 -17.56 0.58 -5.35
C GLU A 238 -17.17 2.02 -5.68
N LEU A 239 -17.31 2.94 -4.72
CA LEU A 239 -16.91 4.34 -4.91
C LEU A 239 -15.41 4.48 -5.10
N LEU A 240 -14.60 3.71 -4.36
CA LEU A 240 -13.15 3.69 -4.51
C LEU A 240 -12.74 3.14 -5.88
N VAL A 241 -13.28 1.99 -6.26
CA VAL A 241 -13.03 1.35 -7.56
C VAL A 241 -13.44 2.30 -8.69
N LEU A 242 -14.60 2.94 -8.60
CA LEU A 242 -15.03 3.97 -9.56
C LEU A 242 -14.07 5.17 -9.61
N LYS A 243 -13.59 5.66 -8.45
CA LYS A 243 -12.60 6.75 -8.41
C LYS A 243 -11.29 6.34 -9.07
N ILE A 244 -10.80 5.12 -8.82
CA ILE A 244 -9.59 4.59 -9.45
C ILE A 244 -9.77 4.44 -10.95
N PHE A 245 -10.91 3.91 -11.41
CA PHE A 245 -11.20 3.80 -12.85
C PHE A 245 -11.33 5.17 -13.52
N LYS A 246 -11.90 6.18 -12.85
CA LYS A 246 -11.90 7.56 -13.35
C LYS A 246 -10.52 8.21 -13.36
N ILE A 247 -9.62 7.76 -12.47
CA ILE A 247 -8.23 8.19 -12.48
C ILE A 247 -7.51 7.62 -13.69
N LEU A 248 -7.64 6.31 -13.94
CA LEU A 248 -7.02 5.61 -15.07
C LEU A 248 -7.65 6.01 -16.42
N PHE A 249 -8.95 6.27 -16.46
CA PHE A 249 -9.70 6.61 -17.66
C PHE A 249 -10.70 7.74 -17.36
N PRO A 250 -10.29 9.01 -17.51
CA PRO A 250 -11.14 10.17 -17.22
C PRO A 250 -12.46 10.17 -18.00
N HIS A 251 -12.50 9.53 -19.16
CA HIS A 251 -13.66 9.45 -20.05
C HIS A 251 -14.71 8.40 -19.64
N LEU A 252 -14.41 7.50 -18.68
CA LEU A 252 -15.36 6.48 -18.24
C LEU A 252 -16.45 7.07 -17.34
N ARG A 253 -17.70 7.05 -17.83
CA ARG A 253 -18.88 7.53 -17.11
C ARG A 253 -19.48 6.52 -16.11
N SER A 254 -19.26 5.21 -16.26
CA SER A 254 -19.90 4.16 -15.44
C SER A 254 -19.11 2.85 -15.42
N LEU A 255 -19.15 2.12 -14.28
CA LEU A 255 -18.56 0.77 -14.13
C LEU A 255 -19.24 -0.29 -15.00
N LYS A 256 -20.50 -0.06 -15.41
CA LYS A 256 -21.22 -0.98 -16.32
C LYS A 256 -20.54 -1.14 -17.67
N ASN A 257 -19.81 -0.11 -18.11
CA ASN A 257 -19.08 -0.13 -19.38
C ASN A 257 -17.83 -1.01 -19.34
N LEU A 258 -17.45 -1.52 -18.16
CA LEU A 258 -16.26 -2.34 -17.96
C LEU A 258 -16.56 -3.85 -17.93
N GLY A 259 -17.82 -4.26 -18.12
CA GLY A 259 -18.21 -5.66 -18.24
C GLY A 259 -18.05 -6.49 -16.95
N PHE A 260 -18.19 -5.85 -15.79
CA PHE A 260 -18.11 -6.54 -14.50
C PHE A 260 -19.47 -7.16 -14.12
N PRO A 261 -19.56 -8.48 -13.93
CA PRO A 261 -20.83 -9.20 -13.77
C PRO A 261 -21.66 -8.78 -12.54
N ARG A 262 -21.01 -8.29 -11.47
CA ARG A 262 -21.73 -7.76 -10.29
C ARG A 262 -22.46 -6.43 -10.52
N PHE A 263 -22.12 -5.67 -11.57
CA PHE A 263 -22.73 -4.37 -11.87
C PHE A 263 -23.83 -4.44 -12.95
N GLU A 264 -24.10 -5.64 -13.48
CA GLU A 264 -25.19 -5.88 -14.43
C GLU A 264 -26.55 -6.10 -13.75
N GLY A 265 -26.59 -6.15 -12.41
CA GLY A 265 -27.82 -6.27 -11.62
C GLY A 265 -28.53 -4.93 -11.38
N THR A 266 -29.85 -4.93 -11.61
CA THR A 266 -30.86 -3.88 -11.33
C THR A 266 -30.72 -3.18 -9.97
N PRO A 267 -31.16 -1.90 -9.85
CA PRO A 267 -31.03 -1.14 -8.60
C PRO A 267 -31.86 -1.80 -7.49
N ALA A 268 -31.19 -2.30 -6.46
CA ALA A 268 -31.83 -2.71 -5.22
C ALA A 268 -32.48 -1.47 -4.60
N ARG A 269 -33.82 -1.46 -4.56
CA ARG A 269 -34.59 -0.45 -3.84
C ARG A 269 -34.16 -0.50 -2.37
N ILE A 270 -33.59 0.60 -1.89
CA ILE A 270 -33.40 0.85 -0.46
C ILE A 270 -34.80 0.88 0.16
N PRO A 271 -35.15 0.01 1.13
CA PRO A 271 -36.38 0.17 1.88
C PRO A 271 -36.17 1.34 2.83
N LEU A 272 -36.85 2.46 2.55
CA LEU A 272 -37.07 3.52 3.52
C LEU A 272 -37.88 2.91 4.67
N ARG A 273 -37.27 2.73 5.84
CA ARG A 273 -38.00 2.52 7.09
C ARG A 273 -38.62 3.85 7.49
N GLY A 274 -39.95 3.86 7.64
CA GLY A 274 -40.69 4.83 8.45
C GLY A 274 -40.65 4.45 9.92
#